data_AF-A0A1E3S088-F1
#
_entry.id   AF-A0A1E3S088-F1
#
_cell.length_a   1.000
_cell.length_b   1.000
_cell.length_c   1.000
_cell.angle_alpha   90.00
_cell.angle_beta   90.00
_cell.angle_gamma   90.00
#
_symmetry.space_group_name_H-M   'P 1'
#
loop_
_entity.id
_entity.type
_entity.pdbx_description
1 polymer ?
#
loop_
_entity_poly.entity_id
_entity_poly.type
_entity_poly.pdbx_seq_one_letter_code
_entity_poly.pdbx_strand_id
1 'polypeptide(L)'
;MGYREFTSHEYSDLRHQHNIMVLVGNGFDIQVARRYESRFSPRYPAFYHYLLSRDFDSSNLVVQQMAVAKQNGEENWSDVEAAIWRLIRPHVGSQQTETVYAATRAIQEAFSEYLELVAPPDLLARVGKDSADGSLAVNSMANFVADVARLSWTFASFAFPGETYHYDLFNFLFVNFNYTPLLDDYVFRDAQQFQPQAHTVADRNFQFFPNPTSHPDGPWNSKTGWSSYVRSEVIHPHGQQAIPRSLIFGIDAPDSFNQGTDPHRTLMKPYWAMNRIEYGHLFPDTRLFIIFGCSLGESDGWWWRRVFEALNREGDDGRPRSELIIYWWSPAGTPVTREEVLDTFFTRATANLNIPVRAEVQNRIHTVLYTDETPPVFLATP
;
A
#
# COMPACT_ATOMS: atom_id res chain seq x y z
N MET A 1 11.26 -8.14 -17.27
CA MET A 1 9.83 -7.98 -17.64
C MET A 1 9.36 -6.76 -16.88
N GLY A 2 8.51 -5.90 -17.44
CA GLY A 2 7.97 -4.71 -16.78
C GLY A 2 6.48 -4.92 -16.50
N TYR A 3 5.73 -3.83 -16.35
CA TYR A 3 4.28 -3.92 -16.54
C TYR A 3 3.96 -4.57 -17.89
N ARG A 4 2.82 -5.28 -17.98
CA ARG A 4 2.32 -5.70 -19.29
C ARG A 4 2.11 -4.45 -20.16
N GLU A 5 2.75 -4.42 -21.31
CA GLU A 5 2.53 -3.38 -22.32
C GLU A 5 1.28 -3.72 -23.13
N PHE A 6 0.35 -2.78 -23.18
CA PHE A 6 -0.84 -2.88 -24.03
C PHE A 6 -0.64 -2.07 -25.30
N THR A 7 -1.25 -2.53 -26.39
CA THR A 7 -1.11 -1.90 -27.70
C THR A 7 -2.47 -1.68 -28.37
N SER A 8 -2.45 -1.13 -29.58
CA SER A 8 -3.65 -0.98 -30.40
C SER A 8 -4.27 -2.31 -30.85
N HIS A 9 -3.59 -3.43 -30.65
CA HIS A 9 -4.16 -4.76 -30.85
C HIS A 9 -5.21 -5.09 -29.78
N GLU A 10 -4.98 -4.68 -28.53
CA GLU A 10 -5.93 -4.86 -27.43
C GLU A 10 -6.94 -3.71 -27.32
N TYR A 11 -6.51 -2.48 -27.64
CA TYR A 11 -7.29 -1.26 -27.41
C TYR A 11 -7.19 -0.29 -28.60
N SER A 12 -8.27 -0.15 -29.38
CA SER A 12 -8.24 0.34 -30.77
C SER A 12 -7.59 1.70 -30.98
N ASP A 13 -7.78 2.66 -30.07
CA ASP A 13 -7.08 3.96 -30.15
C ASP A 13 -6.34 4.28 -28.85
N LEU A 14 -5.74 3.26 -28.23
CA LEU A 14 -4.79 3.44 -27.13
C LEU A 14 -3.70 4.43 -27.53
N ARG A 15 -3.52 5.48 -26.72
CA ARG A 15 -2.48 6.51 -26.92
C ARG A 15 -1.27 6.26 -26.05
N HIS A 16 -1.45 6.34 -24.73
CA HIS A 16 -0.39 6.11 -23.75
C HIS A 16 -0.87 5.23 -22.62
N GLN A 17 0.07 4.54 -21.98
CA GLN A 17 -0.18 3.75 -20.78
C GLN A 17 0.48 4.43 -19.57
N HIS A 18 -0.33 4.74 -18.56
CA HIS A 18 0.09 5.27 -17.28
C HIS A 18 0.11 4.15 -16.26
N ASN A 19 1.32 3.68 -15.89
CA ASN A 19 1.49 2.67 -14.85
C ASN A 19 1.43 3.32 -13.46
N ILE A 20 0.52 2.82 -12.63
CA ILE A 20 0.26 3.34 -11.29
C ILE A 20 0.46 2.21 -10.28
N MET A 21 1.37 2.40 -9.32
CA MET A 21 1.59 1.44 -8.24
C MET A 21 0.94 1.96 -6.96
N VAL A 22 -0.01 1.20 -6.42
CA VAL A 22 -0.72 1.54 -5.19
C VAL A 22 -0.25 0.60 -4.08
N LEU A 23 0.44 1.13 -3.09
CA LEU A 23 0.91 0.39 -1.92
C LEU A 23 -0.12 0.57 -0.80
N VAL A 24 -0.83 -0.50 -0.44
CA VAL A 24 -1.92 -0.47 0.54
C VAL A 24 -1.50 -1.23 1.80
N GLY A 25 -1.57 -0.54 2.94
CA GLY A 25 -1.25 -1.09 4.25
C GLY A 25 -2.46 -1.22 5.17
N ASN A 26 -2.20 -1.61 6.42
CA ASN A 26 -3.23 -2.03 7.39
C ASN A 26 -4.24 -0.92 7.73
N GLY A 27 -3.92 0.34 7.42
CA GLY A 27 -4.86 1.45 7.52
C GLY A 27 -6.16 1.24 6.76
N PHE A 28 -6.14 0.52 5.61
CA PHE A 28 -7.36 0.16 4.89
C PHE A 28 -8.24 -0.80 5.69
N ASP A 29 -7.70 -1.91 6.17
CA ASP A 29 -8.44 -2.88 6.99
C ASP A 29 -8.95 -2.23 8.29
N ILE A 30 -8.15 -1.35 8.91
CA ILE A 30 -8.56 -0.58 10.09
C ILE A 30 -9.75 0.34 9.76
N GLN A 31 -9.73 1.00 8.61
CA GLN A 31 -10.82 1.85 8.15
C GLN A 31 -12.10 1.04 7.93
N VAL A 32 -12.01 -0.09 7.22
CA VAL A 32 -13.12 -1.03 7.04
C VAL A 32 -13.66 -1.52 8.39
N ALA A 33 -12.80 -2.01 9.27
CA ALA A 33 -13.21 -2.52 10.57
C ALA A 33 -13.93 -1.47 11.42
N ARG A 34 -13.53 -0.19 11.32
CA ARG A 34 -14.20 0.92 11.99
C ARG A 34 -15.56 1.25 11.37
N ARG A 35 -15.64 1.41 10.05
CA ARG A 35 -16.88 1.81 9.36
C ARG A 35 -17.96 0.76 9.41
N TYR A 36 -17.58 -0.51 9.32
CA TYR A 36 -18.52 -1.63 9.38
C TYR A 36 -18.75 -2.17 10.81
N GLU A 37 -18.23 -1.45 11.81
CA GLU A 37 -18.33 -1.79 13.24
C GLU A 37 -17.94 -3.24 13.52
N SER A 38 -16.83 -3.69 12.91
CA SER A 38 -16.36 -5.06 13.05
C SER A 38 -16.01 -5.37 14.49
N ARG A 39 -16.38 -6.56 14.94
CA ARG A 39 -16.13 -7.04 16.30
C ARG A 39 -14.64 -7.25 16.58
N PHE A 40 -13.87 -7.62 15.55
CA PHE A 40 -12.45 -7.93 15.68
C PHE A 40 -11.61 -6.87 14.95
N SER A 41 -10.55 -6.41 15.62
CA SER A 41 -9.70 -5.37 15.07
C SER A 41 -8.53 -5.98 14.30
N PRO A 42 -8.18 -5.48 13.10
CA PRO A 42 -7.01 -5.92 12.34
C PRO A 42 -5.67 -5.46 12.95
N ARG A 43 -5.67 -4.84 14.14
CA ARG A 43 -4.48 -4.29 14.78
C ARG A 43 -3.77 -5.34 15.63
N TYR A 44 -2.44 -5.33 15.60
CA TYR A 44 -1.64 -6.27 16.38
C TYR A 44 -1.90 -6.31 17.90
N PRO A 45 -2.26 -5.22 18.61
CA PRO A 45 -2.68 -5.32 20.01
C PRO A 45 -3.85 -6.27 20.23
N ALA A 46 -4.83 -6.27 19.32
CA ALA A 46 -6.00 -7.15 19.42
C ALA A 46 -5.62 -8.61 19.14
N PHE A 47 -4.70 -8.85 18.21
CA PHE A 47 -4.13 -10.18 17.98
C PHE A 47 -3.34 -10.70 19.20
N TYR A 48 -2.52 -9.86 19.84
CA TYR A 48 -1.83 -10.25 21.07
C TYR A 48 -2.80 -10.67 22.18
N HIS A 49 -3.89 -9.91 22.37
CA HIS A 49 -4.93 -10.25 23.33
C HIS A 49 -5.68 -11.54 22.96
N TYR A 50 -5.87 -11.80 21.66
CA TYR A 50 -6.42 -13.06 21.18
C TYR A 50 -5.52 -14.25 21.54
N LEU A 51 -4.20 -14.15 21.34
CA LEU A 51 -3.25 -15.19 21.76
C LEU A 51 -3.36 -15.51 23.25
N LEU A 52 -3.40 -14.48 24.11
CA LEU A 52 -3.55 -14.66 25.56
C LEU A 52 -4.87 -15.32 25.93
N SER A 53 -5.97 -15.02 25.22
CA SER A 53 -7.29 -15.59 25.52
C SER A 53 -7.42 -17.06 25.16
N ARG A 54 -6.53 -17.59 24.31
CA ARG A 54 -6.54 -18.98 23.84
C ARG A 54 -5.50 -19.85 24.54
N ASP A 55 -4.93 -19.39 25.65
CA ASP A 55 -3.82 -20.05 26.36
C ASP A 55 -2.68 -20.42 25.40
N PHE A 56 -2.38 -19.54 24.43
CA PHE A 56 -1.26 -19.75 23.51
C PHE A 56 0.04 -19.90 24.29
N ASP A 57 0.95 -20.72 23.77
CA ASP A 57 2.19 -21.09 24.44
C ASP A 57 2.97 -19.86 24.93
N SER A 58 2.96 -19.65 26.25
CA SER A 58 3.66 -18.55 26.91
C SER A 58 5.19 -18.66 26.84
N SER A 59 5.72 -19.81 26.41
CA SER A 59 7.14 -20.00 26.15
C SER A 59 7.58 -19.50 24.77
N ASN A 60 6.64 -19.13 23.89
CA ASN A 60 6.97 -18.58 22.58
C ASN A 60 7.77 -17.26 22.70
N LEU A 61 8.97 -17.25 22.11
CA LEU A 61 9.93 -16.14 22.23
C LEU A 61 9.38 -14.79 21.75
N VAL A 62 8.61 -14.79 20.66
CA VAL A 62 8.05 -13.55 20.10
C VAL A 62 6.97 -12.99 21.02
N VAL A 63 6.09 -13.85 21.56
CA VAL A 63 5.07 -13.45 22.54
C VAL A 63 5.70 -12.91 23.82
N GLN A 64 6.76 -13.58 24.32
CA GLN A 64 7.52 -13.08 25.48
C GLN A 64 8.14 -11.72 25.22
N GLN A 65 8.73 -11.52 24.03
CA GLN A 65 9.33 -10.25 23.67
C GLN A 65 8.29 -9.12 23.58
N MET A 66 7.09 -9.41 23.06
CA MET A 66 5.97 -8.46 23.07
C MET A 66 5.52 -8.12 24.49
N ALA A 67 5.47 -9.11 25.38
CA ALA A 67 5.11 -8.91 26.78
C ALA A 67 6.13 -8.03 27.52
N VAL A 68 7.44 -8.23 27.28
CA VAL A 68 8.52 -7.38 27.82
C VAL A 68 8.39 -5.95 27.29
N ALA A 69 8.25 -5.78 25.97
CA ALA A 69 8.09 -4.45 25.37
C ALA A 69 6.85 -3.71 25.92
N LYS A 70 5.76 -4.45 26.18
CA LYS A 70 4.55 -3.91 26.80
C LYS A 70 4.80 -3.45 28.24
N GLN A 71 5.53 -4.23 29.04
CA GLN A 71 5.90 -3.85 30.41
C GLN A 71 6.81 -2.60 30.44
N ASN A 72 7.65 -2.44 29.43
CA ASN A 72 8.54 -1.28 29.28
C ASN A 72 7.82 -0.03 28.75
N GLY A 73 6.54 -0.14 28.35
CA GLY A 73 5.78 0.97 27.78
C GLY A 73 6.25 1.39 26.37
N GLU A 74 6.84 0.47 25.59
CA GLU A 74 7.28 0.75 24.23
C GLU A 74 6.07 0.93 23.30
N GLU A 75 6.09 1.93 22.41
CA GLU A 75 4.93 2.27 21.56
C GLU A 75 4.52 1.12 20.61
N ASN A 76 5.50 0.45 20.01
CA ASN A 76 5.33 -0.68 19.09
C ASN A 76 5.43 -2.03 19.80
N TRP A 77 5.02 -2.13 21.07
CA TRP A 77 5.12 -3.36 21.87
C TRP A 77 4.42 -4.57 21.25
N SER A 78 3.34 -4.33 20.50
CA SER A 78 2.55 -5.39 19.86
C SER A 78 3.02 -5.73 18.45
N ASP A 79 3.97 -4.99 17.89
CA ASP A 79 4.43 -5.22 16.51
C ASP A 79 5.27 -6.51 16.48
N VAL A 80 4.79 -7.50 15.71
CA VAL A 80 5.41 -8.82 15.59
C VAL A 80 6.79 -8.68 14.95
N GLU A 81 6.91 -7.89 13.89
CA GLU A 81 8.17 -7.63 13.21
C GLU A 81 9.16 -6.90 14.11
N ALA A 82 8.70 -5.96 14.94
CA ALA A 82 9.55 -5.29 15.92
C ALA A 82 10.01 -6.26 17.03
N ALA A 83 9.18 -7.20 17.44
CA ALA A 83 9.57 -8.25 18.39
C ALA A 83 10.63 -9.19 17.79
N ILE A 84 10.45 -9.63 16.54
CA ILE A 84 11.45 -10.42 15.79
C ILE A 84 12.77 -9.64 15.71
N TRP A 85 12.73 -8.36 15.33
CA TRP A 85 13.92 -7.52 15.23
C TRP A 85 14.71 -7.44 16.54
N ARG A 86 14.04 -7.22 17.68
CA ARG A 86 14.69 -7.17 19.01
C ARG A 86 15.38 -8.49 19.37
N LEU A 87 14.80 -9.63 18.99
CA LEU A 87 15.36 -10.95 19.28
C LEU A 87 16.63 -11.26 18.48
N ILE A 88 16.84 -10.62 17.33
CA ILE A 88 17.98 -10.86 16.44
C ILE A 88 19.02 -9.72 16.40
N ARG A 89 18.67 -8.55 16.92
CA ARG A 89 19.55 -7.36 16.99
C ARG A 89 20.92 -7.61 17.63
N PRO A 90 21.12 -8.48 18.65
CA PRO A 90 22.42 -8.66 19.30
C PRO A 90 23.54 -9.35 18.49
N HIS A 91 23.49 -9.43 17.14
CA HIS A 91 24.40 -10.25 16.33
C HIS A 91 24.49 -11.69 16.83
N VAL A 92 23.34 -12.36 16.78
CA VAL A 92 23.18 -13.70 17.33
C VAL A 92 23.45 -14.79 16.29
N GLY A 93 23.97 -15.93 16.76
CA GLY A 93 24.34 -17.06 15.90
C GLY A 93 23.13 -17.72 15.21
N SER A 94 23.42 -18.60 14.24
CA SER A 94 22.42 -19.32 13.44
C SER A 94 21.38 -20.08 14.28
N GLN A 95 21.81 -20.72 15.38
CA GLN A 95 20.93 -21.51 16.25
C GLN A 95 19.83 -20.67 16.91
N GLN A 96 20.11 -19.42 17.28
CA GLN A 96 19.10 -18.52 17.82
C GLN A 96 18.15 -18.04 16.73
N THR A 97 18.66 -17.78 15.51
CA THR A 97 17.82 -17.43 14.36
C THR A 97 16.81 -18.53 14.04
N GLU A 98 17.23 -19.80 14.04
CA GLU A 98 16.34 -20.94 13.82
C GLU A 98 15.26 -21.05 14.90
N THR A 99 15.62 -20.79 16.16
CA THR A 99 14.68 -20.81 17.28
C THR A 99 13.64 -19.69 17.15
N VAL A 100 14.08 -18.47 16.79
CA VAL A 100 13.17 -17.34 16.53
C VAL A 100 12.28 -17.63 15.33
N TYR A 101 12.82 -18.20 14.25
CA TYR A 101 12.03 -18.59 13.08
C TYR A 101 10.95 -19.62 13.42
N ALA A 102 11.27 -20.64 14.23
CA ALA A 102 10.29 -21.61 14.71
C ALA A 102 9.18 -20.95 15.54
N ALA A 103 9.53 -20.01 16.42
CA ALA A 103 8.57 -19.24 17.21
C ALA A 103 7.68 -18.35 16.32
N THR A 104 8.23 -17.72 15.29
CA THR A 104 7.48 -16.93 14.30
C THR A 104 6.48 -17.80 13.55
N ARG A 105 6.84 -19.03 13.13
CA ARG A 105 5.90 -19.93 12.45
C ARG A 105 4.70 -20.32 13.32
N ALA A 106 4.92 -20.58 14.60
CA ALA A 106 3.81 -20.88 15.51
C ALA A 106 2.83 -19.70 15.62
N ILE A 107 3.33 -18.46 15.56
CA ILE A 107 2.48 -17.26 15.51
C ILE A 107 1.75 -17.14 14.16
N GLN A 108 2.38 -17.49 13.04
CA GLN A 108 1.74 -17.47 11.71
C GLN A 108 0.46 -18.31 11.67
N GLU A 109 0.51 -19.52 12.24
CA GLU A 109 -0.65 -20.41 12.30
C GLU A 109 -1.79 -19.77 13.11
N ALA A 110 -1.49 -19.27 14.32
CA ALA A 110 -2.47 -18.61 15.16
C ALA A 110 -3.01 -17.30 14.55
N PHE A 111 -2.16 -16.57 13.81
CA PHE A 111 -2.55 -15.35 13.12
C PHE A 111 -3.51 -15.62 11.97
N SER A 112 -3.27 -16.69 11.20
CA SER A 112 -4.21 -17.09 10.15
C SER A 112 -5.61 -17.36 10.69
N GLU A 113 -5.73 -18.04 11.84
CA GLU A 113 -7.02 -18.25 12.49
C GLU A 113 -7.65 -16.93 12.97
N TYR A 114 -6.83 -15.98 13.41
CA TYR A 114 -7.30 -14.67 13.83
C TYR A 114 -7.85 -13.85 12.64
N LEU A 115 -7.22 -13.95 11.47
CA LEU A 115 -7.66 -13.23 10.27
C LEU A 115 -9.07 -13.64 9.82
N GLU A 116 -9.48 -14.90 10.04
CA GLU A 116 -10.86 -15.37 9.80
C GLU A 116 -11.89 -14.62 10.65
N LEU A 117 -11.49 -14.14 11.82
CA LEU A 117 -12.34 -13.33 12.70
C LEU A 117 -12.34 -11.86 12.30
N VAL A 118 -11.23 -11.36 11.75
CA VAL A 118 -11.04 -9.97 11.32
C VAL A 118 -11.79 -9.70 10.01
N ALA A 119 -11.71 -10.61 9.05
CA ALA A 119 -12.35 -10.51 7.75
C ALA A 119 -13.27 -11.73 7.50
N PRO A 120 -14.35 -11.88 8.27
CA PRO A 120 -15.29 -12.98 8.09
C PRO A 120 -16.08 -12.80 6.78
N PRO A 121 -16.64 -13.89 6.21
CA PRO A 121 -17.32 -13.85 4.91
C PRO A 121 -18.47 -12.83 4.80
N ASP A 122 -19.17 -12.55 5.90
CA ASP A 122 -20.27 -11.57 5.94
C ASP A 122 -19.76 -10.12 5.88
N LEU A 123 -18.61 -9.82 6.48
CA LEU A 123 -17.96 -8.53 6.32
C LEU A 123 -17.47 -8.36 4.88
N LEU A 124 -16.81 -9.39 4.34
CA LEU A 124 -16.33 -9.39 2.96
C LEU A 124 -17.48 -9.08 1.99
N ALA A 125 -18.56 -9.85 2.06
CA ALA A 125 -19.74 -9.65 1.21
C ALA A 125 -20.38 -8.26 1.34
N ARG A 126 -20.36 -7.65 2.54
CA ARG A 126 -20.84 -6.27 2.72
C ARG A 126 -19.94 -5.25 2.04
N VAL A 127 -18.61 -5.39 2.18
CA VAL A 127 -17.63 -4.50 1.55
C VAL A 127 -17.73 -4.58 0.02
N GLY A 128 -17.77 -5.78 -0.56
CA GLY A 128 -17.93 -5.95 -2.00
C GLY A 128 -19.26 -5.40 -2.50
N LYS A 129 -20.36 -5.64 -1.77
CA LYS A 129 -21.67 -5.10 -2.12
C LYS A 129 -21.68 -3.57 -2.12
N ASP A 130 -21.17 -2.94 -1.07
CA ASP A 130 -21.15 -1.48 -0.97
C ASP A 130 -20.23 -0.87 -2.04
N SER A 131 -19.12 -1.54 -2.37
CA SER A 131 -18.26 -1.17 -3.49
C SER A 131 -18.99 -1.24 -4.83
N ALA A 132 -19.69 -2.33 -5.10
CA ALA A 132 -20.45 -2.54 -6.32
C ALA A 132 -21.63 -1.56 -6.46
N ASP A 133 -22.46 -1.44 -5.42
CA ASP A 133 -23.63 -0.55 -5.37
C ASP A 133 -23.21 0.93 -5.50
N GLY A 134 -22.10 1.31 -4.85
CA GLY A 134 -21.57 2.67 -4.85
C GLY A 134 -20.58 3.00 -5.98
N SER A 135 -20.20 2.02 -6.81
CA SER A 135 -19.11 2.13 -7.79
C SER A 135 -17.79 2.63 -7.19
N LEU A 136 -17.48 2.20 -5.95
CA LEU A 136 -16.42 2.80 -5.14
C LEU A 136 -15.02 2.56 -5.73
N ALA A 137 -14.75 1.37 -6.26
CA ALA A 137 -13.46 1.06 -6.89
C ALA A 137 -13.20 1.92 -8.13
N VAL A 138 -14.18 1.96 -9.04
CA VAL A 138 -14.09 2.75 -10.28
C VAL A 138 -13.99 4.24 -9.94
N ASN A 139 -14.78 4.73 -8.98
CA ASN A 139 -14.72 6.11 -8.53
C ASN A 139 -13.36 6.47 -7.89
N SER A 140 -12.80 5.57 -7.08
CA SER A 140 -11.45 5.74 -6.49
C SER A 140 -10.41 5.94 -7.59
N MET A 141 -10.38 5.06 -8.59
CA MET A 141 -9.42 5.14 -9.69
C MET A 141 -9.66 6.36 -10.60
N ALA A 142 -10.92 6.79 -10.77
CA ALA A 142 -11.29 7.88 -11.67
C ALA A 142 -11.04 9.28 -11.08
N ASN A 143 -11.15 9.41 -9.76
CA ASN A 143 -11.28 10.71 -9.10
C ASN A 143 -10.26 10.99 -8.00
N PHE A 144 -9.23 10.14 -7.78
CA PHE A 144 -8.21 10.37 -6.74
C PHE A 144 -7.49 11.72 -6.85
N VAL A 145 -7.45 12.33 -8.05
CA VAL A 145 -6.91 13.68 -8.25
C VAL A 145 -7.66 14.74 -7.42
N ALA A 146 -8.95 14.50 -7.14
CA ALA A 146 -9.76 15.37 -6.28
C ALA A 146 -9.17 15.50 -4.87
N ASP A 147 -8.57 14.43 -4.36
CA ASP A 147 -8.02 14.40 -3.01
C ASP A 147 -6.78 15.26 -2.91
N VAL A 148 -5.88 15.18 -3.90
CA VAL A 148 -4.73 16.09 -3.97
C VAL A 148 -5.19 17.53 -4.13
N ALA A 149 -6.17 17.79 -5.01
CA ALA A 149 -6.68 19.13 -5.26
C ALA A 149 -7.39 19.78 -4.05
N ARG A 150 -8.04 18.99 -3.18
CA ARG A 150 -8.76 19.49 -2.01
C ARG A 150 -7.91 19.54 -0.74
N LEU A 151 -7.06 18.52 -0.56
CA LEU A 151 -6.43 18.21 0.71
C LEU A 151 -4.91 18.36 0.67
N SER A 152 -4.32 18.67 -0.50
CA SER A 152 -2.89 18.91 -0.63
C SER A 152 -2.58 20.33 -1.11
N TRP A 153 -1.63 20.98 -0.44
CA TRP A 153 -1.09 22.29 -0.83
C TRP A 153 -0.20 22.24 -2.07
N THR A 154 0.06 21.04 -2.60
CA THR A 154 1.05 20.79 -3.66
C THR A 154 0.40 20.47 -5.01
N PHE A 155 -0.91 20.71 -5.15
CA PHE A 155 -1.61 20.42 -6.39
C PHE A 155 -1.03 21.19 -7.60
N ALA A 156 -0.55 22.42 -7.41
CA ALA A 156 0.08 23.21 -8.47
C ALA A 156 1.36 22.56 -9.03
N SER A 157 2.07 21.72 -8.26
CA SER A 157 3.24 20.99 -8.73
C SER A 157 2.94 19.55 -9.15
N PHE A 158 1.66 19.14 -9.13
CA PHE A 158 1.24 17.80 -9.51
C PHE A 158 1.10 17.71 -11.03
N ALA A 159 2.11 17.16 -11.69
CA ALA A 159 2.21 17.12 -13.15
C ALA A 159 1.32 16.04 -13.78
N PHE A 160 1.12 14.90 -13.09
CA PHE A 160 0.41 13.73 -13.61
C PHE A 160 -0.92 14.07 -14.32
N PRO A 161 -1.86 14.85 -13.74
CA PRO A 161 -3.14 15.11 -14.41
C PRO A 161 -2.99 15.86 -15.73
N GLY A 162 -1.98 16.72 -15.87
CA GLY A 162 -1.67 17.46 -17.10
C GLY A 162 -1.09 16.61 -18.22
N GLU A 163 -0.58 15.42 -17.89
CA GLU A 163 -0.02 14.45 -18.85
C GLU A 163 -1.07 13.44 -19.36
N THR A 164 -2.27 13.46 -18.79
CA THR A 164 -3.36 12.54 -19.17
C THR A 164 -4.24 13.11 -20.27
N TYR A 165 -4.78 12.22 -21.11
CA TYR A 165 -5.76 12.60 -22.11
C TYR A 165 -6.76 11.48 -22.44
N HIS A 166 -7.73 11.79 -23.31
CA HIS A 166 -8.57 10.80 -23.94
C HIS A 166 -7.75 9.64 -24.53
N TYR A 167 -8.28 8.44 -24.31
CA TYR A 167 -7.77 7.16 -24.83
C TYR A 167 -6.44 6.67 -24.21
N ASP A 168 -5.99 7.31 -23.14
CA ASP A 168 -4.95 6.74 -22.31
C ASP A 168 -5.47 5.53 -21.51
N LEU A 169 -4.57 4.60 -21.18
CA LEU A 169 -4.79 3.47 -20.29
C LEU A 169 -4.21 3.77 -18.91
N PHE A 170 -5.04 3.64 -17.89
CA PHE A 170 -4.62 3.69 -16.49
C PHE A 170 -4.44 2.27 -15.97
N ASN A 171 -3.19 1.87 -15.76
CA ASN A 171 -2.82 0.51 -15.34
C ASN A 171 -2.43 0.50 -13.87
N PHE A 172 -3.39 0.19 -13.01
CA PHE A 172 -3.22 0.12 -11.56
C PHE A 172 -2.69 -1.26 -11.13
N LEU A 173 -1.61 -1.26 -10.38
CA LEU A 173 -1.12 -2.42 -9.64
C LEU A 173 -1.23 -2.13 -8.15
N PHE A 174 -2.15 -2.80 -7.48
CA PHE A 174 -2.32 -2.76 -6.04
C PHE A 174 -1.38 -3.77 -5.39
N VAL A 175 -0.42 -3.28 -4.63
CA VAL A 175 0.45 -4.04 -3.75
C VAL A 175 -0.21 -4.06 -2.37
N ASN A 176 -0.93 -5.13 -2.07
CA ASN A 176 -1.62 -5.29 -0.80
C ASN A 176 -0.67 -5.88 0.25
N PHE A 177 -0.27 -5.07 1.22
CA PHE A 177 0.52 -5.54 2.37
C PHE A 177 -0.34 -6.18 3.46
N ASN A 178 -1.67 -6.04 3.36
CA ASN A 178 -2.60 -6.66 4.28
C ASN A 178 -2.75 -8.13 3.93
N TYR A 179 -3.02 -8.93 4.96
CA TYR A 179 -3.22 -10.36 4.78
C TYR A 179 -4.68 -10.71 4.48
N THR A 180 -5.62 -9.79 4.72
CA THR A 180 -7.05 -10.03 4.49
C THR A 180 -7.44 -9.76 3.03
N PRO A 181 -8.50 -10.41 2.52
CA PRO A 181 -9.02 -10.17 1.18
C PRO A 181 -9.93 -8.93 1.09
N LEU A 182 -10.01 -8.07 2.12
CA LEU A 182 -10.93 -6.93 2.15
C LEU A 182 -10.66 -5.94 1.00
N LEU A 183 -9.40 -5.69 0.69
CA LEU A 183 -9.04 -4.80 -0.42
C LEU A 183 -9.42 -5.44 -1.76
N ASP A 184 -9.14 -6.72 -1.94
CA ASP A 184 -9.42 -7.47 -3.16
C ASP A 184 -10.90 -7.37 -3.53
N ASP A 185 -11.78 -7.61 -2.57
CA ASP A 185 -13.23 -7.53 -2.77
C ASP A 185 -13.69 -6.08 -3.00
N TYR A 186 -13.07 -5.10 -2.33
CA TYR A 186 -13.35 -3.68 -2.58
C TYR A 186 -12.95 -3.25 -4.00
N VAL A 187 -11.74 -3.57 -4.48
CA VAL A 187 -11.22 -3.08 -5.77
C VAL A 187 -11.65 -3.96 -6.95
N PHE A 188 -12.34 -5.06 -6.69
CA PHE A 188 -12.80 -5.97 -7.74
C PHE A 188 -13.77 -5.25 -8.67
N ARG A 189 -13.52 -5.36 -9.98
CA ARG A 189 -14.35 -4.74 -11.02
C ARG A 189 -15.41 -5.74 -11.48
N ASP A 190 -16.47 -5.88 -10.69
CA ASP A 190 -17.61 -6.72 -11.03
C ASP A 190 -18.52 -6.09 -12.09
N ALA A 191 -19.48 -6.88 -12.59
CA ALA A 191 -20.38 -6.49 -13.67
C ALA A 191 -21.37 -5.35 -13.32
N GLN A 192 -21.56 -5.04 -12.04
CA GLN A 192 -22.45 -3.97 -11.58
C GLN A 192 -21.79 -2.59 -11.71
N GLN A 193 -20.51 -2.48 -11.37
CA GLN A 193 -19.77 -1.21 -11.43
C GLN A 193 -18.89 -1.04 -12.67
N PHE A 194 -18.58 -2.12 -13.41
CA PHE A 194 -17.69 -2.07 -14.56
C PHE A 194 -18.28 -2.78 -15.79
N GLN A 195 -18.30 -2.05 -16.92
CA GLN A 195 -18.67 -2.58 -18.22
C GLN A 195 -17.43 -2.61 -19.12
N PRO A 196 -16.87 -3.79 -19.44
CA PRO A 196 -15.70 -3.90 -20.31
C PRO A 196 -15.92 -3.28 -21.70
N GLN A 197 -17.17 -3.29 -22.18
CA GLN A 197 -17.61 -2.67 -23.43
C GLN A 197 -18.83 -1.79 -23.13
N ALA A 198 -18.59 -0.57 -22.64
CA ALA A 198 -19.66 0.36 -22.27
C ALA A 198 -20.35 1.02 -23.48
N HIS A 199 -19.71 1.02 -24.64
CA HIS A 199 -20.21 1.68 -25.86
C HIS A 199 -20.35 0.70 -27.03
N THR A 200 -21.29 0.95 -27.93
CA THR A 200 -21.54 0.08 -29.10
C THR A 200 -20.40 0.08 -30.11
N VAL A 201 -19.68 1.20 -30.25
CA VAL A 201 -18.67 1.41 -31.30
C VAL A 201 -17.28 1.72 -30.76
N ALA A 202 -17.16 2.07 -29.48
CA ALA A 202 -15.90 2.38 -28.83
C ALA A 202 -15.62 1.33 -27.75
N ASP A 203 -14.39 0.84 -27.70
CA ASP A 203 -13.90 -0.17 -26.75
C ASP A 203 -13.48 0.41 -25.38
N ARG A 204 -13.88 1.67 -25.10
CA ARG A 204 -13.52 2.39 -23.88
C ARG A 204 -14.40 1.92 -22.74
N ASN A 205 -13.80 1.82 -21.57
CA ASN A 205 -14.44 1.25 -20.38
C ASN A 205 -14.24 2.10 -19.12
N PHE A 206 -13.67 3.30 -19.28
CA PHE A 206 -13.32 4.15 -18.15
C PHE A 206 -13.47 5.63 -18.47
N GLN A 207 -13.75 6.42 -17.43
CA GLN A 207 -13.71 7.87 -17.49
C GLN A 207 -12.78 8.40 -16.40
N PHE A 208 -11.69 9.06 -16.78
CA PHE A 208 -10.75 9.67 -15.85
C PHE A 208 -10.96 11.18 -15.75
N PHE A 209 -10.88 11.74 -14.54
CA PHE A 209 -11.06 13.17 -14.33
C PHE A 209 -9.74 13.83 -13.90
N PRO A 210 -9.08 14.61 -14.79
CA PRO A 210 -7.81 15.27 -14.47
C PRO A 210 -7.95 16.48 -13.55
N ASN A 211 -9.13 17.08 -13.44
CA ASN A 211 -9.40 18.20 -12.52
C ASN A 211 -10.83 18.17 -12.00
N PRO A 212 -11.21 17.16 -11.20
CA PRO A 212 -12.59 16.91 -10.76
C PRO A 212 -13.15 18.02 -9.84
N THR A 213 -12.30 18.93 -9.36
CA THR A 213 -12.67 20.00 -8.42
C THR A 213 -12.72 21.39 -9.07
N SER A 214 -12.36 21.51 -10.36
CA SER A 214 -12.10 22.81 -11.01
C SER A 214 -11.07 23.65 -10.24
N HIS A 215 -10.02 23.02 -9.70
CA HIS A 215 -8.97 23.73 -9.00
C HIS A 215 -8.28 24.73 -9.95
N PRO A 216 -8.04 25.98 -9.54
CA PRO A 216 -7.49 27.02 -10.42
C PRO A 216 -6.13 26.69 -11.04
N ASP A 217 -5.27 26.01 -10.29
CA ASP A 217 -3.95 25.57 -10.77
C ASP A 217 -4.01 24.29 -11.63
N GLY A 218 -5.19 23.71 -11.79
CA GLY A 218 -5.39 22.48 -12.56
C GLY A 218 -5.74 22.74 -14.01
N PRO A 219 -5.32 21.87 -14.94
CA PRO A 219 -5.77 21.97 -16.31
C PRO A 219 -7.27 21.64 -16.38
N TRP A 220 -7.99 22.32 -17.27
CA TRP A 220 -9.42 22.05 -17.53
C TRP A 220 -10.33 22.26 -16.31
N ASN A 221 -11.60 21.85 -16.40
CA ASN A 221 -12.59 22.00 -15.33
C ASN A 221 -13.20 20.65 -14.92
N SER A 222 -14.01 20.63 -13.86
CA SER A 222 -14.62 19.43 -13.29
C SER A 222 -15.57 18.67 -14.21
N LYS A 223 -15.98 19.25 -15.34
CA LYS A 223 -16.79 18.56 -16.35
C LYS A 223 -15.93 17.81 -17.38
N THR A 224 -14.62 17.99 -17.33
CA THR A 224 -13.68 17.37 -18.27
C THR A 224 -13.39 15.96 -17.78
N GLY A 225 -13.87 14.97 -18.55
CA GLY A 225 -13.60 13.56 -18.30
C GLY A 225 -13.05 12.89 -19.55
N TRP A 226 -11.90 12.25 -19.43
CA TRP A 226 -11.25 11.50 -20.49
C TRP A 226 -11.92 10.14 -20.66
N SER A 227 -12.52 9.92 -21.82
CA SER A 227 -12.93 8.57 -22.25
C SER A 227 -11.67 7.74 -22.49
N SER A 228 -11.45 6.74 -21.65
CA SER A 228 -10.16 6.08 -21.43
C SER A 228 -10.33 4.60 -21.12
N TYR A 229 -9.23 3.94 -20.79
CA TYR A 229 -9.19 2.53 -20.40
C TYR A 229 -8.67 2.39 -18.96
N VAL A 230 -9.14 1.37 -18.24
CA VAL A 230 -8.59 1.03 -16.92
C VAL A 230 -8.27 -0.46 -16.81
N ARG A 231 -7.14 -0.76 -16.20
CA ARG A 231 -6.74 -2.09 -15.74
C ARG A 231 -6.37 -1.99 -14.26
N SER A 232 -6.73 -3.02 -13.51
CA SER A 232 -6.34 -3.19 -12.12
C SER A 232 -5.92 -4.64 -11.90
N GLU A 233 -4.90 -4.83 -11.09
CA GLU A 233 -4.41 -6.11 -10.57
C GLU A 233 -4.03 -5.94 -9.11
N VAL A 234 -4.24 -6.98 -8.29
CA VAL A 234 -3.85 -7.01 -6.88
C VAL A 234 -2.81 -8.10 -6.69
N ILE A 235 -1.71 -7.77 -6.02
CA ILE A 235 -0.67 -8.70 -5.61
C ILE A 235 -0.47 -8.65 -4.10
N HIS A 236 -0.04 -9.78 -3.53
CA HIS A 236 0.06 -9.99 -2.08
C HIS A 236 1.48 -10.42 -1.70
N PRO A 237 2.46 -9.48 -1.65
CA PRO A 237 3.86 -9.83 -1.38
C PRO A 237 4.09 -10.44 0.01
N HIS A 238 3.17 -10.23 0.96
CA HIS A 238 3.25 -10.81 2.31
C HIS A 238 2.36 -12.06 2.48
N GLY A 239 1.73 -12.53 1.41
CA GLY A 239 0.77 -13.63 1.46
C GLY A 239 -0.65 -13.19 1.80
N GLN A 240 -1.55 -14.15 1.75
CA GLN A 240 -3.00 -13.94 1.88
C GLN A 240 -3.63 -14.97 2.82
N GLN A 241 -4.65 -14.54 3.56
CA GLN A 241 -5.37 -15.30 4.58
C GLN A 241 -5.82 -16.69 4.08
N ALA A 242 -6.39 -16.75 2.87
CA ALA A 242 -6.90 -18.01 2.29
C ALA A 242 -5.80 -19.07 2.08
N ILE A 243 -4.52 -18.67 2.15
CA ILE A 243 -3.36 -19.56 2.06
C ILE A 243 -2.47 -19.32 3.29
N PRO A 244 -2.75 -19.95 4.45
CA PRO A 244 -2.03 -19.70 5.70
C PRO A 244 -0.50 -19.84 5.58
N ARG A 245 -0.04 -20.78 4.75
CA ARG A 245 1.39 -21.02 4.50
C ARG A 245 2.08 -19.92 3.68
N SER A 246 1.32 -19.00 3.08
CA SER A 246 1.85 -17.87 2.31
C SER A 246 2.17 -16.67 3.19
N LEU A 247 1.67 -16.61 4.43
CA LEU A 247 1.85 -15.46 5.32
C LEU A 247 3.33 -15.28 5.66
N ILE A 248 3.89 -14.09 5.41
CA ILE A 248 5.31 -13.78 5.66
C ILE A 248 5.41 -12.70 6.73
N PHE A 249 5.75 -13.11 7.96
CA PHE A 249 6.30 -12.19 8.95
C PHE A 249 7.82 -12.13 8.82
N GLY A 250 8.37 -10.95 9.09
CA GLY A 250 9.80 -10.79 9.05
C GLY A 250 10.22 -9.33 9.05
N ILE A 251 11.52 -9.15 9.01
CA ILE A 251 12.16 -7.84 8.99
C ILE A 251 12.52 -7.47 7.56
N ASP A 252 12.84 -6.19 7.34
CA ASP A 252 13.45 -5.77 6.08
C ASP A 252 14.87 -6.34 5.94
N ALA A 253 15.37 -6.35 4.71
CA ALA A 253 16.75 -6.71 4.42
C ALA A 253 17.49 -5.50 3.85
N PRO A 254 18.72 -5.19 4.32
CA PRO A 254 19.51 -4.13 3.72
C PRO A 254 19.85 -4.51 2.27
N ASP A 255 19.94 -3.54 1.36
CA ASP A 255 20.13 -3.84 -0.06
C ASP A 255 21.45 -4.58 -0.39
N SER A 256 22.42 -4.53 0.53
CA SER A 256 23.70 -5.23 0.45
C SER A 256 23.68 -6.66 0.99
N PHE A 257 22.56 -7.16 1.54
CA PHE A 257 22.52 -8.49 2.15
C PHE A 257 22.77 -9.60 1.12
N ASN A 258 23.50 -10.63 1.54
CA ASN A 258 23.77 -11.79 0.70
C ASN A 258 22.75 -12.90 0.99
N GLN A 259 21.78 -13.08 0.10
CA GLN A 259 20.74 -14.11 0.20
C GLN A 259 21.30 -15.54 0.38
N GLY A 260 22.52 -15.81 -0.10
CA GLY A 260 23.17 -17.11 -0.01
C GLY A 260 23.83 -17.41 1.33
N THR A 261 24.26 -16.38 2.07
CA THR A 261 25.13 -16.54 3.25
C THR A 261 24.67 -15.80 4.49
N ASP A 262 23.69 -14.89 4.39
CA ASP A 262 23.21 -14.13 5.54
C ASP A 262 22.55 -15.08 6.56
N PRO A 263 23.02 -15.11 7.82
CA PRO A 263 22.51 -16.02 8.84
C PRO A 263 21.06 -15.73 9.21
N HIS A 264 20.54 -14.52 8.94
CA HIS A 264 19.20 -14.07 9.29
C HIS A 264 18.22 -14.07 8.10
N ARG A 265 18.64 -14.52 6.91
CA ARG A 265 17.82 -14.48 5.68
C ARG A 265 16.41 -15.08 5.83
N THR A 266 16.25 -16.11 6.66
CA THR A 266 14.96 -16.80 6.87
C THR A 266 13.96 -15.96 7.67
N LEU A 267 14.41 -14.88 8.29
CA LEU A 267 13.55 -13.90 8.97
C LEU A 267 13.36 -12.62 8.13
N MET A 268 13.93 -12.54 6.93
CA MET A 268 13.86 -11.36 6.07
C MET A 268 12.74 -11.49 5.05
N LYS A 269 11.80 -10.54 5.01
CA LYS A 269 10.71 -10.53 4.01
C LYS A 269 11.24 -10.51 2.57
N PRO A 270 12.23 -9.67 2.20
CA PRO A 270 12.72 -9.61 0.81
C PRO A 270 13.34 -10.93 0.30
N TYR A 271 13.78 -11.81 1.21
CA TYR A 271 14.28 -13.14 0.84
C TYR A 271 13.14 -14.06 0.41
N TRP A 272 12.08 -14.18 1.23
CA TRP A 272 10.94 -15.07 0.94
C TRP A 272 10.04 -14.56 -0.17
N ALA A 273 9.74 -13.26 -0.17
CA ALA A 273 8.91 -12.64 -1.20
C ALA A 273 9.68 -12.40 -2.51
N MET A 274 10.99 -12.70 -2.54
CA MET A 274 11.87 -12.55 -3.71
C MET A 274 11.78 -11.13 -4.32
N ASN A 275 11.61 -10.10 -3.49
CA ASN A 275 11.22 -8.75 -3.91
C ASN A 275 12.04 -8.19 -5.07
N ARG A 276 13.36 -8.42 -5.05
CA ARG A 276 14.28 -7.95 -6.10
C ARG A 276 13.94 -8.52 -7.48
N ILE A 277 13.57 -9.80 -7.54
CA ILE A 277 13.28 -10.52 -8.79
C ILE A 277 11.84 -10.23 -9.22
N GLU A 278 10.90 -10.40 -8.29
CA GLU A 278 9.46 -10.34 -8.58
C GLU A 278 8.94 -8.92 -8.81
N TYR A 279 9.50 -7.90 -8.14
CA TYR A 279 8.92 -6.55 -8.14
C TYR A 279 9.90 -5.45 -8.53
N GLY A 280 11.21 -5.66 -8.37
CA GLY A 280 12.21 -4.61 -8.59
C GLY A 280 12.17 -3.98 -9.99
N HIS A 281 11.71 -4.75 -10.98
CA HIS A 281 11.59 -4.32 -12.37
C HIS A 281 10.40 -3.37 -12.64
N LEU A 282 9.44 -3.25 -11.72
CA LEU A 282 8.23 -2.44 -11.90
C LEU A 282 8.45 -0.95 -11.61
N PHE A 283 9.30 -0.65 -10.62
CA PHE A 283 9.55 0.71 -10.16
C PHE A 283 10.06 1.66 -11.26
N PRO A 284 10.99 1.26 -12.16
CA PRO A 284 11.40 2.10 -13.28
C PRO A 284 10.30 2.54 -14.22
N ASP A 285 9.30 1.69 -14.42
CA ASP A 285 8.24 1.92 -15.39
C ASP A 285 6.98 2.51 -14.72
N THR A 286 7.03 2.79 -13.41
CA THR A 286 5.92 3.37 -12.65
C THR A 286 5.90 4.89 -12.79
N ARG A 287 4.81 5.43 -13.35
CA ARG A 287 4.62 6.88 -13.50
C ARG A 287 4.11 7.53 -12.21
N LEU A 288 3.22 6.86 -11.49
CA LEU A 288 2.63 7.39 -10.26
C LEU A 288 2.64 6.33 -9.17
N PHE A 289 3.18 6.67 -8.01
CA PHE A 289 3.05 5.90 -6.79
C PHE A 289 1.92 6.47 -5.94
N ILE A 290 1.15 5.59 -5.29
CA ILE A 290 0.17 5.97 -4.28
C ILE A 290 0.41 5.10 -3.06
N ILE A 291 0.63 5.70 -1.89
CA ILE A 291 0.73 5.01 -0.61
C ILE A 291 -0.54 5.29 0.18
N PHE A 292 -1.25 4.24 0.60
CA PHE A 292 -2.49 4.35 1.37
C PHE A 292 -2.45 3.45 2.61
N GLY A 293 -2.68 4.03 3.79
CA GLY A 293 -2.83 3.25 5.02
C GLY A 293 -1.57 2.51 5.48
N CYS A 294 -0.40 2.84 4.94
CA CYS A 294 0.88 2.29 5.37
C CYS A 294 1.44 3.10 6.55
N SER A 295 1.96 2.42 7.57
CA SER A 295 2.67 3.06 8.69
C SER A 295 4.08 3.55 8.32
N LEU A 296 4.52 3.32 7.06
CA LEU A 296 5.91 3.50 6.62
C LEU A 296 6.91 2.81 7.56
N GLY A 297 6.54 1.61 8.02
CA GLY A 297 7.31 0.83 8.99
C GLY A 297 8.65 0.33 8.45
N GLU A 298 9.56 -0.02 9.39
CA GLU A 298 10.89 -0.54 9.08
C GLU A 298 10.84 -1.88 8.34
N SER A 299 9.86 -2.74 8.63
CA SER A 299 9.73 -4.08 8.06
C SER A 299 9.57 -4.11 6.54
N ASP A 300 9.05 -3.03 5.96
CA ASP A 300 8.77 -2.92 4.52
C ASP A 300 9.72 -1.92 3.84
N GLY A 301 10.85 -1.61 4.49
CA GLY A 301 11.84 -0.62 4.07
C GLY A 301 12.31 -0.75 2.62
N TRP A 302 12.44 -1.97 2.10
CA TRP A 302 12.77 -2.22 0.70
C TRP A 302 11.86 -1.47 -0.27
N TRP A 303 10.53 -1.48 -0.03
CA TRP A 303 9.57 -0.80 -0.89
C TRP A 303 9.78 0.71 -0.89
N TRP A 304 9.97 1.31 0.29
CA TRP A 304 10.19 2.74 0.43
C TRP A 304 11.47 3.19 -0.27
N ARG A 305 12.56 2.42 -0.14
CA ARG A 305 13.81 2.68 -0.87
C ARG A 305 13.61 2.67 -2.38
N ARG A 306 12.89 1.67 -2.92
CA ARG A 306 12.64 1.57 -4.37
C ARG A 306 11.72 2.69 -4.89
N VAL A 307 10.71 3.11 -4.12
CA VAL A 307 9.89 4.29 -4.45
C VAL A 307 10.77 5.54 -4.49
N PHE A 308 11.59 5.77 -3.46
CA PHE A 308 12.50 6.93 -3.44
C PHE A 308 13.51 6.90 -4.58
N GLU A 309 14.08 5.75 -4.93
CA GLU A 309 14.98 5.63 -6.09
C GLU A 309 14.27 5.98 -7.40
N ALA A 310 13.02 5.54 -7.60
CA ALA A 310 12.24 5.88 -8.78
C ALA A 310 11.93 7.37 -8.84
N LEU A 311 11.56 7.98 -7.71
CA LEU A 311 11.43 9.43 -7.60
C LEU A 311 12.78 10.11 -7.86
N ASN A 312 13.90 9.63 -7.33
CA ASN A 312 15.18 10.34 -7.47
C ASN A 312 15.86 10.21 -8.85
N ARG A 313 15.25 9.55 -9.83
CA ARG A 313 15.84 9.45 -11.17
C ARG A 313 15.76 10.76 -11.94
N GLU A 314 16.86 11.11 -12.58
CA GLU A 314 16.95 12.19 -13.56
C GLU A 314 16.21 11.79 -14.84
N GLY A 315 15.57 12.77 -15.49
CA GLY A 315 14.74 12.56 -16.69
C GLY A 315 15.54 12.57 -17.99
N ASP A 316 16.72 11.95 -18.00
CA ASP A 316 17.66 11.99 -19.13
C ASP A 316 17.20 11.19 -20.36
N ASP A 317 16.10 10.44 -20.25
CA ASP A 317 15.52 9.61 -21.31
C ASP A 317 14.25 10.20 -21.93
N GLY A 318 13.86 11.42 -21.54
CA GLY A 318 12.63 12.07 -22.01
C GLY A 318 11.33 11.48 -21.44
N ARG A 319 11.41 10.52 -20.50
CA ARG A 319 10.24 10.01 -19.78
C ARG A 319 9.81 11.00 -18.68
N PRO A 320 8.49 11.15 -18.41
CA PRO A 320 8.03 11.93 -17.28
C PRO A 320 8.56 11.34 -15.96
N ARG A 321 8.99 12.22 -15.06
CA ARG A 321 9.49 11.81 -13.73
C ARG A 321 8.34 11.24 -12.90
N SER A 322 8.60 10.18 -12.15
CA SER A 322 7.60 9.63 -11.24
C SER A 322 7.20 10.63 -10.16
N GLU A 323 5.93 10.54 -9.74
CA GLU A 323 5.37 11.29 -8.61
C GLU A 323 4.78 10.33 -7.57
N LEU A 324 4.55 10.82 -6.37
CA LEU A 324 4.04 10.04 -5.24
C LEU A 324 2.89 10.78 -4.55
N ILE A 325 1.79 10.08 -4.29
CA ILE A 325 0.74 10.54 -3.37
C ILE A 325 0.82 9.71 -2.08
N ILE A 326 0.81 10.37 -0.92
CA ILE A 326 0.75 9.69 0.39
C ILE A 326 -0.56 10.09 1.07
N TYR A 327 -1.46 9.12 1.22
CA TYR A 327 -2.67 9.24 2.03
C TYR A 327 -2.35 8.89 3.47
N TRP A 328 -2.47 9.88 4.35
CA TRP A 328 -2.17 9.73 5.78
C TRP A 328 -3.39 10.07 6.63
N TRP A 329 -3.82 9.10 7.43
CA TRP A 329 -4.90 9.32 8.40
C TRP A 329 -4.37 10.16 9.57
N SER A 330 -5.06 11.25 9.85
CA SER A 330 -4.69 12.22 10.86
C SER A 330 -5.84 12.38 11.86
N PRO A 331 -5.70 11.94 13.13
CA PRO A 331 -6.76 12.09 14.11
C PRO A 331 -7.02 13.59 14.41
N ALA A 332 -8.28 14.00 14.46
CA ALA A 332 -8.67 15.40 14.68
C ALA A 332 -8.08 16.00 15.98
N GLY A 333 -7.84 15.18 17.00
CA GLY A 333 -7.26 15.62 18.28
C GLY A 333 -5.73 15.72 18.31
N THR A 334 -5.03 15.20 17.30
CA THR A 334 -3.56 15.27 17.19
C THR A 334 -3.18 15.31 15.72
N PRO A 335 -3.40 16.46 15.06
CA PRO A 335 -3.23 16.57 13.62
C PRO A 335 -1.76 16.41 13.25
N VAL A 336 -1.49 15.44 12.40
CA VAL A 336 -0.19 15.25 11.75
C VAL A 336 -0.02 16.29 10.66
N THR A 337 1.18 16.84 10.54
CA THR A 337 1.57 17.82 9.52
C THR A 337 2.17 17.12 8.29
N ARG A 338 2.16 17.81 7.15
CA ARG A 338 2.85 17.34 5.93
C ARG A 338 4.33 17.04 6.18
N GLU A 339 5.00 17.89 6.94
CA GLU A 339 6.45 17.78 7.16
C GLU A 339 6.77 16.51 7.98
N GLU A 340 5.95 16.17 8.98
CA GLU A 340 6.08 14.91 9.73
C GLU A 340 5.89 13.67 8.85
N VAL A 341 4.93 13.70 7.90
CA VAL A 341 4.74 12.60 6.94
C VAL A 341 5.94 12.47 6.02
N LEU A 342 6.47 13.58 5.51
CA LEU A 342 7.66 13.58 4.66
C LEU A 342 8.89 13.11 5.41
N ASP A 343 9.11 13.58 6.63
CA ASP A 343 10.20 13.12 7.49
C ASP A 343 10.11 11.61 7.70
N THR A 344 8.92 11.11 8.03
CA THR A 344 8.68 9.67 8.18
C THR A 344 9.03 8.91 6.90
N PHE A 345 8.59 9.39 5.73
CA PHE A 345 8.94 8.75 4.46
C PHE A 345 10.45 8.77 4.19
N PHE A 346 11.10 9.93 4.26
CA PHE A 346 12.51 10.05 3.92
C PHE A 346 13.42 9.29 4.88
N THR A 347 13.15 9.30 6.19
CA THR A 347 13.90 8.53 7.19
C THR A 347 13.89 7.04 6.90
N ARG A 348 12.82 6.55 6.26
CA ARG A 348 12.64 5.11 5.94
C ARG A 348 13.11 4.77 4.54
N ALA A 349 13.02 5.71 3.62
CA ALA A 349 13.32 5.51 2.22
C ALA A 349 14.80 5.75 1.87
N THR A 350 15.57 6.47 2.69
CA THR A 350 17.00 6.68 2.42
C THR A 350 17.80 7.04 3.67
N ALA A 351 18.99 6.45 3.80
CA ALA A 351 19.98 6.83 4.83
C ALA A 351 20.88 8.00 4.40
N ASN A 352 20.87 8.36 3.10
CA ASN A 352 21.79 9.33 2.50
C ASN A 352 21.05 10.59 2.02
N LEU A 353 20.13 11.11 2.84
CA LEU A 353 19.36 12.30 2.49
C LEU A 353 20.21 13.56 2.67
N ASN A 354 20.58 14.21 1.57
CA ASN A 354 21.11 15.58 1.60
C ASN A 354 20.00 16.61 1.27
N ILE A 355 20.20 17.86 1.65
CA ILE A 355 19.19 18.94 1.51
C ILE A 355 18.77 19.15 0.04
N PRO A 356 19.68 19.22 -0.95
CA PRO A 356 19.30 19.39 -2.35
C PRO A 356 18.43 18.25 -2.89
N VAL A 357 18.82 16.99 -2.63
CA VAL A 357 18.07 15.81 -3.09
C VAL A 357 16.69 15.76 -2.44
N ARG A 358 16.59 16.05 -1.13
CA ARG A 358 15.29 16.17 -0.45
C ARG A 358 14.41 17.21 -1.13
N ALA A 359 14.96 18.39 -1.43
CA ALA A 359 14.22 19.50 -2.01
C ALA A 359 13.69 19.19 -3.42
N GLU A 360 14.45 18.44 -4.21
CA GLU A 360 14.02 18.01 -5.54
C GLU A 360 12.95 16.91 -5.50
N VAL A 361 13.11 15.93 -4.62
CA VAL A 361 12.17 14.82 -4.50
C VAL A 361 10.85 15.26 -3.86
N GLN A 362 10.88 16.11 -2.82
CA GLN A 362 9.67 16.52 -2.10
C GLN A 362 8.64 17.25 -2.98
N ASN A 363 9.07 17.92 -4.05
CA ASN A 363 8.16 18.66 -4.95
C ASN A 363 7.26 17.72 -5.76
N ARG A 364 7.60 16.43 -5.78
CA ARG A 364 6.87 15.36 -6.45
C ARG A 364 6.12 14.45 -5.46
N ILE A 365 6.11 14.82 -4.18
CA ILE A 365 5.37 14.11 -3.13
C ILE A 365 4.19 14.96 -2.70
N HIS A 366 3.00 14.41 -2.91
CA HIS A 366 1.72 15.02 -2.59
C HIS A 366 1.10 14.33 -1.38
N THR A 367 1.10 14.99 -0.24
CA THR A 367 0.48 14.45 0.98
C THR A 367 -1.00 14.82 1.00
N VAL A 368 -1.85 13.82 1.22
CA VAL A 368 -3.28 13.94 1.46
C VAL A 368 -3.54 13.56 2.92
N LEU A 369 -3.80 14.57 3.74
CA LEU A 369 -4.16 14.38 5.15
C LEU A 369 -5.67 14.26 5.25
N TYR A 370 -6.17 13.18 5.85
CA TYR A 370 -7.61 12.92 5.95
C TYR A 370 -8.01 12.45 7.34
N THR A 371 -9.29 12.60 7.67
CA THR A 371 -9.90 12.11 8.92
C THR A 371 -11.09 11.22 8.59
N ASP A 372 -11.73 10.64 9.62
CA ASP A 372 -12.94 9.85 9.41
C ASP A 372 -14.13 10.74 8.99
N GLU A 373 -14.13 12.02 9.36
CA GLU A 373 -15.14 13.03 8.99
C GLU A 373 -14.90 13.62 7.60
N THR A 374 -13.63 13.69 7.16
CA THR A 374 -13.26 14.12 5.81
C THR A 374 -12.49 13.01 5.09
N PRO A 375 -13.17 11.90 4.73
CA PRO A 375 -12.52 10.79 4.04
C PRO A 375 -12.08 11.21 2.62
N PRO A 376 -11.00 10.61 2.10
CA PRO A 376 -10.60 10.79 0.71
C PRO A 376 -11.63 10.11 -0.21
N VAL A 377 -11.59 10.44 -1.50
CA VAL A 377 -12.30 9.70 -2.55
C VAL A 377 -11.61 8.36 -2.81
N PHE A 378 -10.28 8.34 -2.78
CA PHE A 378 -9.50 7.13 -3.02
C PHE A 378 -9.63 6.13 -1.87
N LEU A 379 -10.10 4.92 -2.19
CA LEU A 379 -10.32 3.82 -1.23
C LEU A 379 -11.24 4.23 -0.07
N ALA A 380 -12.26 5.05 -0.35
CA ALA A 380 -13.25 5.46 0.62
C ALA A 380 -14.19 4.31 0.98
N THR A 381 -14.35 4.02 2.27
CA THR A 381 -15.42 3.14 2.76
C THR A 381 -16.62 3.98 3.22
N PRO A 382 -17.86 3.64 2.82
CA PRO A 382 -19.06 4.42 3.14
C PRO A 382 -19.38 4.50 4.63
#